data_AF-A0A285LD35-F1
#
_entry.id   AF-A0A285LD35-F1
#
_cell.length_a   1.000
_cell.length_b   1.000
_cell.length_c   1.000
_cell.angle_alpha   90.00
_cell.angle_beta   90.00
_cell.angle_gamma   90.00
#
_symmetry.space_group_name_H-M   'P 1'
#
loop_
_entity.id
_entity.type
_entity.pdbx_description
1 polymer ?
#
loop_
_entity_poly.entity_id
_entity_poly.type
_entity_poly.pdbx_seq_one_letter_code
_entity_poly.pdbx_strand_id
1 'polypeptide(L)'
;MFDAHVHIIDPRFPLIENEGYLPDPYTIADYRKRMSRFDIGGGAVVSASFQGTDQTYLKAALAELGEGWVGVTRLDLDASDEEILELDRVGVRALRFNLKRAAADITQMTLQALRAHELAGWHVELYMDGQMLASLQPVISKLPALSVDHLGMSEEGLPFLLDLVDRGARVKATGFGRVAMNVAETLRRIHAVNPQALMFGTDLPGTRAGRPFRDSDVDLICDVVGVDMYAVLEDNARSFYRLPARERVAEDPVPTLPLHRTEQPTLPLRRDELPKPAPADTIPFRAIE
;
A
#
# COMPACT_ATOMS: atom_id res chain seq x y z
N MET A 1 -8.82 3.91 5.10
CA MET A 1 -7.89 2.78 4.86
C MET A 1 -8.03 2.28 3.43
N PHE A 2 -6.93 1.78 2.86
CA PHE A 2 -6.89 1.10 1.57
C PHE A 2 -6.41 -0.35 1.78
N ASP A 3 -7.24 -1.33 1.45
CA ASP A 3 -6.87 -2.74 1.58
C ASP A 3 -6.14 -3.22 0.31
N ALA A 4 -4.81 -3.17 0.30
CA ALA A 4 -4.00 -3.48 -0.87
C ALA A 4 -3.93 -4.97 -1.22
N HIS A 5 -4.61 -5.87 -0.49
CA HIS A 5 -4.59 -7.28 -0.85
C HIS A 5 -5.84 -7.99 -0.33
N VAL A 6 -6.83 -8.23 -1.20
CA VAL A 6 -7.97 -9.08 -0.87
C VAL A 6 -8.33 -9.96 -2.06
N HIS A 7 -8.78 -11.17 -1.75
CA HIS A 7 -9.33 -12.10 -2.73
C HIS A 7 -10.85 -12.15 -2.59
N ILE A 8 -11.57 -11.94 -3.69
CA ILE A 8 -13.01 -12.18 -3.78
C ILE A 8 -13.22 -13.50 -4.51
N ILE A 9 -13.93 -14.43 -3.86
CA ILE A 9 -14.25 -15.75 -4.39
C ILE A 9 -15.76 -15.79 -4.59
N ASP A 10 -16.18 -15.33 -5.75
CA ASP A 10 -17.58 -15.21 -6.12
C ASP A 10 -18.08 -16.52 -6.78
N PRO A 11 -19.05 -17.23 -6.18
CA PRO A 11 -19.51 -18.51 -6.69
C PRO A 11 -20.24 -18.42 -8.05
N ARG A 12 -20.53 -17.22 -8.56
CA ARG A 12 -21.07 -17.02 -9.92
C ARG A 12 -20.06 -17.34 -11.02
N PHE A 13 -18.76 -17.35 -10.69
CA PHE A 13 -17.68 -17.53 -11.64
C PHE A 13 -16.93 -18.85 -11.38
N PRO A 14 -16.49 -19.55 -12.44
CA PRO A 14 -15.82 -20.83 -12.28
C PRO A 14 -14.46 -20.67 -11.59
N LEU A 15 -14.09 -21.69 -10.83
CA LEU A 15 -12.78 -21.80 -10.21
C LEU A 15 -12.06 -23.04 -10.76
N ILE A 16 -10.75 -22.94 -10.90
CA ILE A 16 -9.86 -24.02 -11.29
C ILE A 16 -9.22 -24.56 -10.01
N GLU A 17 -9.38 -25.86 -9.78
CA GLU A 17 -8.70 -26.54 -8.69
C GLU A 17 -7.19 -26.36 -8.82
N ASN A 18 -6.54 -26.01 -7.72
CA ASN A 18 -5.12 -25.78 -7.68
C ASN A 18 -4.51 -26.71 -6.62
N GLU A 19 -3.70 -27.69 -7.03
CA GLU A 19 -3.03 -28.66 -6.14
C GLU A 19 -4.00 -29.32 -5.13
N GLY A 20 -5.15 -29.86 -5.55
CA GLY A 20 -6.07 -30.53 -4.64
C GLY A 20 -6.91 -29.59 -3.77
N TYR A 21 -6.86 -28.27 -4.02
CA TYR A 21 -7.56 -27.28 -3.21
C TYR A 21 -8.44 -26.38 -4.07
N LEU A 22 -9.70 -26.28 -3.65
CA LEU A 22 -10.67 -25.30 -4.10
C LEU A 22 -11.11 -24.50 -2.87
N PRO A 23 -11.09 -23.16 -2.91
CA PRO A 23 -11.47 -22.37 -1.74
C PRO A 23 -12.99 -22.32 -1.58
N ASP A 24 -13.45 -22.11 -0.34
CA ASP A 24 -14.84 -21.77 -0.06
C ASP A 24 -15.18 -20.37 -0.62
N PRO A 25 -16.45 -20.11 -0.96
CA PRO A 25 -16.89 -18.77 -1.35
C PRO A 25 -16.55 -17.69 -0.33
N TYR A 26 -16.16 -16.52 -0.84
CA TYR A 26 -15.91 -15.32 -0.05
C TYR A 26 -16.28 -14.09 -0.87
N THR A 27 -17.49 -13.61 -0.67
CA THR A 27 -18.10 -12.57 -1.51
C THR A 27 -17.74 -11.16 -1.04
N ILE A 28 -18.07 -10.15 -1.85
CA ILE A 28 -17.98 -8.74 -1.46
C ILE A 28 -18.84 -8.46 -0.21
N ALA A 29 -20.00 -9.11 -0.08
CA ALA A 29 -20.85 -8.98 1.11
C ALA A 29 -20.15 -9.54 2.37
N ASP A 30 -19.47 -10.68 2.24
CA ASP A 30 -18.68 -11.26 3.34
C ASP A 30 -17.52 -10.34 3.73
N TYR A 31 -16.83 -9.77 2.75
CA TYR A 31 -15.78 -8.80 2.97
C TYR A 31 -16.29 -7.54 3.70
N ARG A 32 -17.34 -6.90 3.17
CA ARG A 32 -17.96 -5.71 3.78
C ARG A 32 -18.41 -5.99 5.21
N LYS A 33 -18.97 -7.17 5.48
CA LYS A 33 -19.35 -7.59 6.82
C LYS A 33 -18.13 -7.75 7.73
N ARG A 34 -17.09 -8.46 7.27
CA ARG A 34 -15.83 -8.70 8.02
C ARG A 34 -15.11 -7.40 8.36
N MET A 35 -15.14 -6.42 7.46
CA MET A 35 -14.44 -5.15 7.58
C MET A 35 -15.33 -3.98 8.04
N SER A 36 -16.57 -4.25 8.46
CA SER A 36 -17.57 -3.22 8.82
C SER A 36 -17.15 -2.25 9.94
N ARG A 37 -16.16 -2.60 10.76
CA ARG A 37 -15.60 -1.73 11.81
C ARG A 37 -14.46 -0.83 11.33
N PHE A 38 -13.97 -1.07 10.12
CA PHE A 38 -12.90 -0.29 9.49
C PHE A 38 -13.48 0.61 8.43
N ASP A 39 -12.96 1.82 8.35
CA ASP A 39 -13.29 2.79 7.31
C ASP A 39 -12.48 2.50 6.03
N ILE A 40 -12.90 1.46 5.31
CA ILE A 40 -12.32 1.04 4.03
C ILE A 40 -12.86 1.94 2.92
N GLY A 41 -11.99 2.80 2.38
CA GLY A 41 -12.31 3.70 1.27
C GLY A 41 -11.83 3.20 -0.09
N GLY A 42 -11.31 1.97 -0.15
CA GLY A 42 -10.74 1.39 -1.36
C GLY A 42 -9.89 0.16 -1.08
N GLY A 43 -9.41 -0.47 -2.15
CA GLY A 43 -8.53 -1.62 -2.06
C GLY A 43 -8.16 -2.22 -3.40
N ALA A 44 -7.37 -3.29 -3.36
CA ALA A 44 -6.95 -4.04 -4.54
C ALA A 44 -7.53 -5.47 -4.48
N VAL A 45 -8.42 -5.79 -5.42
CA VAL A 45 -8.90 -7.15 -5.64
C VAL A 45 -7.85 -7.90 -6.44
N VAL A 46 -7.21 -8.86 -5.80
CA VAL A 46 -6.09 -9.61 -6.36
C VAL A 46 -6.58 -10.95 -6.89
N SER A 47 -6.30 -11.24 -8.17
CA SER A 47 -6.53 -12.56 -8.74
C SER A 47 -5.70 -13.61 -8.03
N ALA A 48 -6.39 -14.59 -7.47
CA ALA A 48 -5.80 -15.78 -6.89
C ALA A 48 -5.58 -16.85 -7.96
N SER A 49 -4.76 -17.85 -7.62
CA SER A 49 -4.36 -18.92 -8.53
C SER A 49 -5.54 -19.71 -9.11
N PHE A 50 -6.63 -19.83 -8.36
CA PHE A 50 -7.81 -20.61 -8.75
C PHE A 50 -8.72 -19.86 -9.75
N GLN A 51 -8.51 -18.57 -10.00
CA GLN A 51 -9.25 -17.81 -11.00
C GLN A 51 -8.63 -17.87 -12.40
N GLY A 52 -7.50 -18.57 -12.57
CA GLY A 52 -6.95 -18.66 -13.92
C GLY A 52 -6.51 -17.29 -14.46
N THR A 53 -6.69 -17.12 -15.77
CA THR A 53 -6.65 -15.84 -16.47
C THR A 53 -8.06 -15.31 -16.74
N ASP A 54 -9.07 -15.78 -16.00
CA ASP A 54 -10.44 -15.28 -16.15
C ASP A 54 -10.54 -13.86 -15.59
N GLN A 55 -10.88 -12.91 -16.46
CA GLN A 55 -11.04 -11.51 -16.12
C GLN A 55 -12.51 -11.14 -15.81
N THR A 56 -13.47 -12.03 -16.07
CA THR A 56 -14.90 -11.73 -15.97
C THR A 56 -15.31 -11.47 -14.51
N TYR A 57 -14.83 -12.29 -13.57
CA TYR A 57 -15.10 -12.10 -12.15
C TYR A 57 -14.49 -10.79 -11.63
N LEU A 58 -13.27 -10.45 -12.08
CA LEU A 58 -12.56 -9.26 -11.63
C LEU A 58 -13.27 -8.00 -12.11
N LYS A 59 -13.66 -7.96 -13.39
CA LYS A 59 -14.49 -6.89 -13.97
C LYS A 59 -15.79 -6.71 -13.18
N ALA A 60 -16.48 -7.80 -12.85
CA ALA A 60 -17.71 -7.76 -12.07
C ALA A 60 -17.48 -7.25 -10.64
N ALA A 61 -16.40 -7.69 -9.99
CA ALA A 61 -16.07 -7.26 -8.63
C ALA A 61 -15.75 -5.76 -8.56
N LEU A 62 -14.95 -5.23 -9.50
CA LEU A 62 -14.60 -3.81 -9.54
C LEU A 62 -15.83 -2.93 -9.82
N ALA A 63 -16.72 -3.37 -10.72
CA ALA A 63 -17.98 -2.67 -10.98
C ALA A 63 -18.88 -2.57 -9.74
N GLU A 64 -18.91 -3.61 -8.89
CA GLU A 64 -19.71 -3.63 -7.66
C GLU A 64 -19.06 -2.87 -6.48
N LEU A 65 -17.73 -2.83 -6.43
CA LEU A 65 -16.97 -2.19 -5.36
C LEU A 65 -16.82 -0.66 -5.58
N GLY A 66 -16.74 -0.21 -6.83
CA GLY A 66 -16.68 1.21 -7.20
C GLY A 66 -15.26 1.80 -7.29
N GLU A 67 -15.19 3.12 -7.52
CA GLU A 67 -13.97 3.83 -7.97
C GLU A 67 -12.78 3.79 -6.99
N GLY A 68 -13.02 3.49 -5.71
CA GLY A 68 -11.94 3.30 -4.73
C GLY A 68 -11.17 2.00 -4.91
N TRP A 69 -11.62 1.11 -5.79
CA TRP A 69 -11.11 -0.25 -5.93
C TRP A 69 -10.43 -0.47 -7.27
N VAL A 70 -9.35 -1.24 -7.23
CA VAL A 70 -8.54 -1.59 -8.41
C VAL A 70 -8.34 -3.10 -8.50
N GLY A 71 -8.07 -3.56 -9.72
CA GLY A 71 -7.76 -4.96 -9.99
C GLY A 71 -6.27 -5.22 -10.09
N VAL A 72 -5.87 -6.40 -9.64
CA VAL A 72 -4.55 -6.99 -9.90
C VAL A 72 -4.79 -8.35 -10.52
N THR A 73 -4.27 -8.57 -11.72
CA THR A 73 -4.61 -9.78 -12.48
C THR A 73 -3.41 -10.52 -13.01
N ARG A 74 -3.64 -11.73 -13.48
CA ARG A 74 -2.70 -12.46 -14.33
C ARG A 74 -3.31 -12.56 -15.72
N LEU A 75 -2.47 -12.34 -16.73
CA LEU A 75 -2.82 -12.49 -18.13
C LEU A 75 -2.02 -13.62 -18.75
N ASP A 76 -2.53 -14.18 -19.84
CA ASP A 76 -1.74 -15.06 -20.70
C ASP A 76 -0.59 -14.27 -21.32
N LEU A 77 0.56 -14.91 -21.55
CA LEU A 77 1.79 -14.21 -21.98
C LEU A 77 1.65 -13.57 -23.36
N ASP A 78 0.71 -14.05 -24.16
CA ASP A 78 0.34 -13.55 -25.49
C ASP A 78 -0.88 -12.62 -25.49
N ALA A 79 -1.39 -12.24 -24.31
CA ALA A 79 -2.42 -11.22 -24.17
C ALA A 79 -2.10 -10.00 -25.03
N SER A 80 -3.11 -9.36 -25.60
CA SER A 80 -2.94 -8.24 -26.54
C SER A 80 -2.82 -6.89 -25.85
N ASP A 81 -2.37 -5.86 -26.57
CA ASP A 81 -2.36 -4.48 -26.06
C ASP A 81 -3.77 -3.96 -25.80
N GLU A 82 -4.71 -4.31 -26.69
CA GLU A 82 -6.14 -3.98 -26.56
C GLU A 82 -6.70 -4.53 -25.25
N GLU A 83 -6.35 -5.78 -24.90
CA GLU A 83 -6.79 -6.42 -23.66
C GLU A 83 -6.25 -5.71 -22.41
N ILE A 84 -4.96 -5.35 -22.40
CA ILE A 84 -4.36 -4.57 -21.30
C ILE A 84 -5.08 -3.22 -21.15
N LEU A 85 -5.29 -2.51 -22.26
CA LEU A 85 -5.95 -1.19 -22.25
C LEU A 85 -7.43 -1.29 -21.85
N GLU A 86 -8.14 -2.35 -22.25
CA GLU A 86 -9.51 -2.59 -21.79
C GLU A 86 -9.55 -2.82 -20.28
N LEU A 87 -8.64 -3.64 -19.77
CA LEU A 87 -8.53 -3.92 -18.33
C LEU A 87 -8.15 -2.67 -17.54
N ASP A 88 -7.31 -1.80 -18.10
CA ASP A 88 -6.96 -0.53 -17.46
C ASP A 88 -8.18 0.39 -17.30
N ARG A 89 -9.04 0.46 -18.33
CA ARG A 89 -10.27 1.27 -18.30
C ARG A 89 -11.26 0.81 -17.22
N VAL A 90 -11.29 -0.49 -16.90
CA VAL A 90 -12.16 -1.01 -15.82
C VAL A 90 -11.51 -0.93 -14.43
N GLY A 91 -10.29 -0.40 -14.32
CA GLY A 91 -9.61 -0.17 -13.04
C GLY A 91 -8.55 -1.21 -12.67
N VAL A 92 -8.12 -2.09 -13.57
CA VAL A 92 -6.93 -2.92 -13.33
C VAL A 92 -5.68 -2.04 -13.38
N ARG A 93 -4.74 -2.27 -12.45
CA ARG A 93 -3.54 -1.44 -12.30
C ARG A 93 -2.24 -2.23 -12.24
N ALA A 94 -2.31 -3.56 -12.20
CA ALA A 94 -1.13 -4.39 -12.00
C ALA A 94 -1.27 -5.83 -12.51
N LEU A 95 -0.12 -6.40 -12.86
CA LEU A 95 0.06 -7.84 -13.10
C LEU A 95 0.48 -8.53 -11.82
N ARG A 96 0.01 -9.76 -11.59
CA ARG A 96 0.45 -10.62 -10.49
C ARG A 96 1.28 -11.78 -11.02
N PHE A 97 2.51 -11.87 -10.57
CA PHE A 97 3.43 -12.96 -10.89
C PHE A 97 3.63 -13.85 -9.67
N ASN A 98 3.22 -15.12 -9.80
CA ASN A 98 3.48 -16.15 -8.81
C ASN A 98 4.74 -16.93 -9.21
N LEU A 99 5.89 -16.46 -8.72
CA LEU A 99 7.19 -16.97 -9.16
C LEU A 99 7.55 -18.31 -8.54
N LYS A 100 6.91 -18.71 -7.43
CA LYS A 100 7.06 -20.05 -6.82
C LYS A 100 6.87 -21.19 -7.84
N ARG A 101 6.22 -20.91 -8.98
CA ARG A 101 5.82 -21.88 -10.00
C ARG A 101 6.25 -21.54 -11.44
N ALA A 102 6.95 -20.42 -11.66
CA ALA A 102 7.09 -19.82 -13.01
C ALA A 102 8.54 -19.69 -13.52
N ALA A 103 9.49 -20.49 -13.01
CA ALA A 103 10.90 -20.39 -13.39
C ALA A 103 11.17 -20.56 -14.91
N ALA A 104 10.25 -21.17 -15.66
CA ALA A 104 10.40 -21.42 -17.10
C ALA A 104 10.21 -20.17 -17.98
N ASP A 105 9.43 -19.17 -17.56
CA ASP A 105 8.94 -18.11 -18.47
C ASP A 105 9.33 -16.69 -18.04
N ILE A 106 10.30 -16.55 -17.14
CA ILE A 106 10.70 -15.27 -16.54
C ILE A 106 10.99 -14.17 -17.57
N THR A 107 11.61 -14.52 -18.70
CA THR A 107 11.87 -13.56 -19.79
C THR A 107 10.58 -13.00 -20.39
N GLN A 108 9.61 -13.86 -20.71
CA GLN A 108 8.33 -13.44 -21.28
C GLN A 108 7.51 -12.65 -20.27
N MET A 109 7.52 -13.05 -19.00
CA MET A 109 6.89 -12.30 -17.91
C MET A 109 7.49 -10.89 -17.77
N THR A 110 8.82 -10.77 -17.89
CA THR A 110 9.51 -9.47 -17.85
C THR A 110 9.10 -8.60 -19.04
N LEU A 111 9.03 -9.17 -20.24
CA LEU A 111 8.56 -8.45 -21.43
C LEU A 111 7.11 -8.00 -21.29
N GLN A 112 6.22 -8.86 -20.80
CA GLN A 112 4.81 -8.52 -20.54
C GLN A 112 4.70 -7.40 -19.50
N ALA A 113 5.51 -7.43 -18.44
CA ALA A 113 5.54 -6.38 -17.41
C ALA A 113 6.00 -5.03 -17.97
N LEU A 114 7.07 -5.01 -18.76
CA LEU A 114 7.56 -3.79 -19.41
C LEU A 114 6.49 -3.22 -20.35
N ARG A 115 5.85 -4.08 -21.14
CA ARG A 115 4.79 -3.71 -22.08
C ARG A 115 3.56 -3.13 -21.36
N ALA A 116 3.09 -3.80 -20.30
CA ALA A 116 1.95 -3.33 -19.50
C ALA A 116 2.25 -2.00 -18.79
N HIS A 117 3.50 -1.81 -18.35
CA HIS A 117 3.94 -0.54 -17.79
C HIS A 117 3.95 0.58 -18.82
N GLU A 118 4.48 0.32 -20.02
CA GLU A 118 4.52 1.31 -21.10
C GLU A 118 3.12 1.74 -21.55
N LEU A 119 2.19 0.78 -21.70
CA LEU A 119 0.84 1.03 -22.20
C LEU A 119 -0.09 1.69 -21.17
N ALA A 120 -0.01 1.24 -19.90
CA ALA A 120 -1.03 1.55 -18.88
C ALA A 120 -0.44 1.98 -17.52
N GLY A 121 0.89 2.09 -17.43
CA GLY A 121 1.61 2.40 -16.19
C GLY A 121 1.58 1.25 -15.17
N TRP A 122 1.16 0.05 -15.54
CA TRP A 122 0.97 -1.06 -14.59
C TRP A 122 2.27 -1.40 -13.84
N HIS A 123 2.12 -1.80 -12.58
CA HIS A 123 3.21 -2.39 -11.80
C HIS A 123 3.05 -3.91 -11.72
N VAL A 124 4.05 -4.59 -11.16
CA VAL A 124 4.03 -6.03 -10.94
C VAL A 124 3.94 -6.35 -9.44
N GLU A 125 3.03 -7.23 -9.07
CA GLU A 125 2.97 -7.84 -7.75
C GLU A 125 3.63 -9.21 -7.74
N LEU A 126 4.64 -9.37 -6.88
CA LEU A 126 5.44 -10.58 -6.78
C LEU A 126 5.02 -11.39 -5.56
N TYR A 127 4.54 -12.60 -5.81
CA TYR A 127 4.37 -13.64 -4.80
C TYR A 127 5.47 -14.69 -4.96
N MET A 128 6.37 -14.78 -3.98
CA MET A 128 7.54 -15.65 -4.02
C MET A 128 8.06 -16.01 -2.63
N ASP A 129 8.89 -17.05 -2.53
CA ASP A 129 9.67 -17.33 -1.32
C ASP A 129 11.00 -16.54 -1.31
N GLY A 130 11.61 -16.41 -0.12
CA GLY A 130 12.81 -15.59 0.05
C GLY A 130 14.06 -16.15 -0.65
N GLN A 131 14.15 -17.47 -0.87
CA GLN A 131 15.27 -18.07 -1.63
C GLN A 131 15.22 -17.68 -3.11
N MET A 132 14.02 -17.63 -3.67
CA MET A 132 13.81 -17.21 -5.04
C MET A 132 14.10 -15.71 -5.23
N LEU A 133 13.86 -14.88 -4.21
CA LEU A 133 14.15 -13.45 -4.25
C LEU A 133 15.63 -13.18 -4.52
N ALA A 134 16.51 -13.89 -3.83
CA ALA A 134 17.96 -13.79 -4.03
C ALA A 134 18.38 -14.20 -5.45
N SER A 135 17.79 -15.29 -5.96
CA SER A 135 18.17 -15.85 -7.27
C SER A 135 17.65 -15.02 -8.45
N LEU A 136 16.50 -14.37 -8.30
CA LEU A 136 15.84 -13.60 -9.35
C LEU A 136 16.07 -12.08 -9.26
N GLN A 137 16.83 -11.61 -8.28
CA GLN A 137 17.14 -10.18 -8.10
C GLN A 137 17.59 -9.49 -9.40
N PRO A 138 18.50 -10.04 -10.24
CA PRO A 138 18.92 -9.38 -11.48
C PRO A 138 17.81 -9.16 -12.51
N VAL A 139 16.74 -9.96 -12.43
CA VAL A 139 15.55 -9.82 -13.28
C VAL A 139 14.56 -8.87 -12.64
N ILE A 140 14.27 -9.07 -11.36
CA ILE A 140 13.31 -8.25 -10.60
C ILE A 140 13.71 -6.77 -10.65
N SER A 141 15.01 -6.47 -10.54
CA SER A 141 15.53 -5.10 -10.64
C SER A 141 15.37 -4.44 -12.02
N LYS A 142 14.94 -5.18 -13.06
CA LYS A 142 14.59 -4.62 -14.38
C LYS A 142 13.12 -4.24 -14.50
N LEU A 143 12.28 -4.65 -13.55
CA LEU A 143 10.87 -4.29 -13.54
C LEU A 143 10.74 -2.80 -13.22
N PRO A 144 9.88 -2.05 -13.94
CA PRO A 144 9.82 -0.60 -13.83
C PRO A 144 9.15 -0.14 -12.52
N ALA A 145 8.19 -0.90 -12.03
CA ALA A 145 7.54 -0.70 -10.74
C ALA A 145 7.05 -2.05 -10.20
N LEU A 146 7.27 -2.31 -8.92
CA LEU A 146 6.88 -3.58 -8.31
C LEU A 146 6.50 -3.47 -6.84
N SER A 147 5.68 -4.42 -6.39
CA SER A 147 5.44 -4.69 -4.98
C SER A 147 5.69 -6.15 -4.64
N VAL A 148 6.20 -6.41 -3.44
CA VAL A 148 6.38 -7.76 -2.91
C VAL A 148 5.26 -8.11 -1.94
N ASP A 149 4.61 -9.25 -2.15
CA ASP A 149 3.54 -9.76 -1.28
C ASP A 149 4.10 -10.25 0.07
N HIS A 150 3.28 -10.11 1.12
CA HIS A 150 3.47 -10.74 2.44
C HIS A 150 4.88 -10.61 3.05
N LEU A 151 5.44 -9.39 3.03
CA LEU A 151 6.77 -9.10 3.59
C LEU A 151 7.92 -9.93 3.00
N GLY A 152 7.76 -10.47 1.79
CA GLY A 152 8.78 -11.35 1.17
C GLY A 152 8.87 -12.75 1.79
N MET A 153 7.90 -13.12 2.63
CA MET A 153 7.62 -14.43 3.23
C MET A 153 8.70 -15.13 4.07
N SER A 154 9.98 -14.76 3.95
CA SER A 154 11.08 -15.38 4.72
C SER A 154 12.10 -14.37 5.23
N GLU A 155 12.69 -14.67 6.38
CA GLU A 155 13.70 -13.82 7.02
C GLU A 155 15.00 -13.81 6.21
N GLU A 156 15.34 -14.92 5.54
CA GLU A 156 16.50 -15.04 4.67
C GLU A 156 16.40 -14.12 3.44
N GLY A 157 15.19 -13.84 2.96
CA GLY A 157 14.93 -12.92 1.85
C GLY A 157 15.05 -11.45 2.24
N LEU A 158 15.03 -11.12 3.54
CA LEU A 158 14.91 -9.74 4.01
C LEU A 158 16.04 -8.81 3.50
N PRO A 159 17.34 -9.18 3.47
CA PRO A 159 18.37 -8.31 2.92
C PRO A 159 18.12 -7.92 1.45
N PHE A 160 17.66 -8.86 0.64
CA PHE A 160 17.33 -8.61 -0.78
C PHE A 160 16.08 -7.77 -0.92
N LEU A 161 15.07 -8.00 -0.07
CA LEU A 161 13.88 -7.17 -0.02
C LEU A 161 14.22 -5.72 0.31
N LEU A 162 15.11 -5.50 1.28
CA LEU A 162 15.54 -4.14 1.66
C LEU A 162 16.30 -3.44 0.53
N ASP A 163 17.14 -4.14 -0.25
CA ASP A 163 17.77 -3.56 -1.46
C ASP A 163 16.72 -3.15 -2.51
N LEU A 164 15.68 -3.95 -2.72
CA LEU A 164 14.58 -3.57 -3.62
C LEU A 164 13.80 -2.36 -3.10
N VAL A 165 13.56 -2.30 -1.79
CA VAL A 165 12.84 -1.19 -1.14
C VAL A 165 13.63 0.11 -1.24
N ASP A 166 14.95 0.05 -1.07
CA ASP A 166 15.86 1.20 -1.29
C ASP A 166 15.77 1.73 -2.73
N ARG A 167 15.56 0.82 -3.70
CA ARG A 167 15.32 1.14 -5.12
C ARG A 167 13.88 1.54 -5.44
N GLY A 168 13.00 1.64 -4.44
CA GLY A 168 11.63 2.12 -4.59
C GLY A 168 10.55 1.05 -4.72
N ALA A 169 10.88 -0.23 -4.54
CA ALA A 169 9.87 -1.29 -4.47
C ALA A 169 8.90 -1.07 -3.28
N ARG A 170 7.64 -1.43 -3.48
CA ARG A 170 6.65 -1.47 -2.39
C ARG A 170 6.60 -2.85 -1.75
N VAL A 171 6.06 -2.93 -0.54
CA VAL A 171 5.88 -4.18 0.20
C VAL A 171 4.51 -4.20 0.85
N LYS A 172 3.79 -5.29 0.66
CA LYS A 172 2.48 -5.48 1.28
C LYS A 172 2.66 -6.00 2.70
N ALA A 173 2.22 -5.21 3.68
CA ALA A 173 2.15 -5.54 5.10
C ALA A 173 0.93 -6.43 5.36
N THR A 174 1.00 -7.67 4.87
CA THR A 174 -0.13 -8.62 4.83
C THR A 174 0.33 -10.04 5.13
N GLY A 175 -0.60 -10.98 5.31
CA GLY A 175 -0.27 -12.39 5.39
C GLY A 175 0.59 -12.77 6.62
N PHE A 176 0.45 -12.06 7.75
CA PHE A 176 1.26 -12.31 8.96
C PHE A 176 1.10 -13.73 9.52
N GLY A 177 0.00 -14.41 9.22
CA GLY A 177 -0.21 -15.83 9.54
C GLY A 177 0.40 -16.83 8.55
N ARG A 178 1.11 -16.36 7.51
CA ARG A 178 1.81 -17.19 6.52
C ARG A 178 3.32 -17.25 6.77
N VAL A 179 3.85 -16.32 7.56
CA VAL A 179 5.29 -16.13 7.73
C VAL A 179 5.75 -16.64 9.09
N ALA A 180 7.00 -17.10 9.15
CA ALA A 180 7.63 -17.57 10.40
C ALA A 180 8.59 -16.52 11.02
N MET A 181 8.65 -15.31 10.45
CA MET A 181 9.56 -14.23 10.86
C MET A 181 8.99 -13.34 11.96
N ASN A 182 9.85 -12.53 12.59
CA ASN A 182 9.42 -11.44 13.47
C ASN A 182 8.83 -10.28 12.64
N VAL A 183 7.50 -10.28 12.50
CA VAL A 183 6.75 -9.29 11.72
C VAL A 183 7.03 -7.85 12.17
N ALA A 184 7.05 -7.58 13.48
CA ALA A 184 7.24 -6.23 14.00
C ALA A 184 8.60 -5.66 13.61
N GLU A 185 9.65 -6.47 13.71
CA GLU A 185 11.00 -6.08 13.33
C GLU A 185 11.16 -5.94 11.81
N THR A 186 10.55 -6.85 11.03
CA THR A 186 10.55 -6.74 9.57
C THR A 186 9.88 -5.44 9.09
N LEU A 187 8.71 -5.12 9.64
CA LEU A 187 8.01 -3.87 9.34
C LEU A 187 8.89 -2.65 9.66
N ARG A 188 9.51 -2.63 10.86
CA ARG A 188 10.40 -1.54 11.28
C ARG A 188 11.56 -1.36 10.31
N ARG A 189 12.21 -2.45 9.90
CA ARG A 189 13.36 -2.41 8.99
C ARG A 189 12.99 -1.93 7.59
N ILE A 190 11.86 -2.39 7.04
CA ILE A 190 11.37 -1.93 5.73
C ILE A 190 11.02 -0.44 5.80
N HIS A 191 10.28 -0.03 6.83
CA HIS A 191 9.89 1.36 7.05
C HIS A 191 11.10 2.30 7.20
N ALA A 192 12.13 1.85 7.91
CA ALA A 192 13.37 2.61 8.11
C ALA A 192 14.15 2.84 6.81
N VAL A 193 14.10 1.91 5.85
CA VAL A 193 14.72 2.09 4.53
C VAL A 193 13.89 3.07 3.68
N ASN A 194 12.58 2.87 3.63
CA ASN A 194 11.69 3.74 2.86
C ASN A 194 10.28 3.79 3.49
N PRO A 195 9.89 4.91 4.13
CA PRO A 195 8.56 5.06 4.74
C PRO A 195 7.39 4.90 3.76
N GLN A 196 7.65 5.10 2.46
CA GLN A 196 6.61 4.93 1.43
C GLN A 196 6.44 3.47 0.97
N ALA A 197 7.30 2.54 1.41
CA ALA A 197 7.30 1.18 0.88
C ALA A 197 6.12 0.34 1.37
N LEU A 198 5.74 0.48 2.64
CA LEU A 198 4.72 -0.37 3.25
C LEU A 198 3.31 0.01 2.81
N MET A 199 2.53 -0.99 2.44
CA MET A 199 1.11 -0.88 2.09
C MET A 199 0.31 -1.93 2.87
N PHE A 200 -0.68 -1.48 3.65
CA PHE A 200 -1.59 -2.37 4.37
C PHE A 200 -2.43 -3.23 3.41
N GLY A 201 -2.76 -4.44 3.85
CA GLY A 201 -3.80 -5.26 3.24
C GLY A 201 -4.16 -6.46 4.13
N THR A 202 -5.33 -7.04 3.91
CA THR A 202 -5.85 -8.08 4.80
C THR A 202 -5.43 -9.48 4.38
N ASP A 203 -5.20 -9.72 3.09
CA ASP A 203 -5.06 -11.05 2.50
C ASP A 203 -6.30 -11.94 2.82
N LEU A 204 -7.47 -11.34 3.05
CA LEU A 204 -8.71 -12.09 3.25
C LEU A 204 -9.12 -12.85 1.98
N PRO A 205 -9.70 -14.06 2.12
CA PRO A 205 -10.05 -14.74 3.37
C PRO A 205 -8.87 -15.51 4.01
N GLY A 206 -7.66 -15.41 3.48
CA GLY A 206 -6.48 -16.08 4.01
C GLY A 206 -6.37 -17.53 3.57
N THR A 207 -6.72 -17.84 2.32
CA THR A 207 -6.69 -19.22 1.80
C THR A 207 -5.31 -19.83 2.02
N ARG A 208 -5.25 -21.00 2.68
CA ARG A 208 -4.01 -21.71 3.06
C ARG A 208 -3.07 -20.97 4.02
N ALA A 209 -3.49 -19.85 4.63
CA ALA A 209 -2.72 -19.23 5.70
C ALA A 209 -2.86 -20.06 6.99
N GLY A 210 -1.80 -20.17 7.79
CA GLY A 210 -1.90 -20.83 9.11
C GLY A 210 -2.82 -20.07 10.07
N ARG A 211 -2.97 -18.76 9.84
CA ARG A 211 -3.90 -17.89 10.55
C ARG A 211 -4.41 -16.79 9.61
N PRO A 212 -5.74 -16.54 9.55
CA PRO A 212 -6.29 -15.42 8.77
C PRO A 212 -6.02 -14.07 9.45
N PHE A 213 -6.32 -12.99 8.74
CA PHE A 213 -6.25 -11.62 9.24
C PHE A 213 -7.00 -11.41 10.57
N ARG A 214 -6.34 -10.76 11.51
CA ARG A 214 -6.90 -10.32 12.79
C ARG A 214 -6.82 -8.80 12.89
N ASP A 215 -7.78 -8.21 13.59
CA ASP A 215 -7.83 -6.77 13.80
C ASP A 215 -6.55 -6.26 14.51
N SER A 216 -5.98 -7.08 15.40
CA SER A 216 -4.68 -6.82 16.06
C SER A 216 -3.49 -6.71 15.10
N ASP A 217 -3.60 -7.19 13.86
CA ASP A 217 -2.56 -6.99 12.85
C ASP A 217 -2.49 -5.51 12.43
N VAL A 218 -3.61 -4.77 12.49
CA VAL A 218 -3.64 -3.32 12.27
C VAL A 218 -2.99 -2.59 13.42
N ASP A 219 -3.30 -2.98 14.66
CA ASP A 219 -2.69 -2.40 15.87
C ASP A 219 -1.17 -2.56 15.81
N LEU A 220 -0.68 -3.76 15.46
CA LEU A 220 0.75 -4.03 15.29
C LEU A 220 1.41 -3.11 14.27
N ILE A 221 0.77 -2.89 13.11
CA ILE A 221 1.30 -1.96 12.10
C ILE A 221 1.40 -0.56 12.68
N CYS A 222 0.33 -0.07 13.32
CA CYS A 222 0.27 1.27 13.91
C CYS A 222 1.33 1.46 14.99
N ASP A 223 1.50 0.49 15.89
CA ASP A 223 2.49 0.52 16.96
C ASP A 223 3.92 0.59 16.42
N VAL A 224 4.20 -0.07 15.28
CA VAL A 224 5.53 -0.11 14.67
C VAL A 224 5.86 1.16 13.90
N VAL A 225 4.92 1.68 13.09
CA VAL A 225 5.18 2.82 12.19
C VAL A 225 4.83 4.17 12.82
N GLY A 226 4.06 4.17 13.91
CA GLY A 226 3.73 5.36 14.69
C GLY A 226 2.98 6.40 13.87
N VAL A 227 3.53 7.62 13.79
CA VAL A 227 2.90 8.77 13.12
C VAL A 227 2.64 8.55 11.63
N ASP A 228 3.39 7.63 10.99
CA ASP A 228 3.26 7.29 9.58
C ASP A 228 2.13 6.28 9.31
N MET A 229 1.33 5.91 10.32
CA MET A 229 0.25 4.92 10.19
C MET A 229 -0.70 5.23 9.04
N TYR A 230 -1.04 6.50 8.84
CA TYR A 230 -1.94 6.91 7.76
C TYR A 230 -1.33 6.71 6.37
N ALA A 231 -0.01 6.89 6.24
CA ALA A 231 0.69 6.63 4.99
C ALA A 231 0.64 5.13 4.66
N VAL A 232 0.92 4.28 5.65
CA VAL A 232 0.96 2.82 5.48
C VAL A 232 -0.42 2.20 5.30
N LEU A 233 -1.42 2.69 6.04
CA LEU A 233 -2.79 2.19 5.97
C LEU A 233 -3.58 2.70 4.75
N GLU A 234 -3.07 3.70 4.03
CA GLU A 234 -3.82 4.32 2.93
C GLU A 234 -2.96 4.98 1.84
N ASP A 235 -2.19 6.03 2.17
CA ASP A 235 -1.68 6.96 1.15
C ASP A 235 -0.63 6.32 0.22
N ASN A 236 0.25 5.48 0.78
CA ASN A 236 1.26 4.75 0.01
C ASN A 236 0.62 3.87 -1.06
N ALA A 237 -0.45 3.15 -0.69
CA ALA A 237 -1.17 2.27 -1.60
C ALA A 237 -1.92 3.08 -2.67
N ARG A 238 -2.67 4.12 -2.28
CA ARG A 238 -3.37 4.99 -3.25
C ARG A 238 -2.41 5.57 -4.29
N SER A 239 -1.28 6.10 -3.84
CA SER A 239 -0.24 6.61 -4.75
C SER A 239 0.28 5.52 -5.69
N PHE A 240 0.58 4.34 -5.17
CA PHE A 240 1.14 3.24 -5.97
C PHE A 240 0.15 2.66 -7.00
N TYR A 241 -1.13 2.56 -6.65
CA TYR A 241 -2.21 2.16 -7.54
C TYR A 241 -2.75 3.29 -8.42
N ARG A 242 -2.14 4.49 -8.37
CA ARG A 242 -2.52 5.67 -9.17
C ARG A 242 -3.98 6.11 -8.92
N LEU A 243 -4.40 6.08 -7.67
CA LEU A 243 -5.68 6.61 -7.22
C LEU A 243 -5.49 7.99 -6.59
N PRO A 244 -6.52 8.85 -6.63
CA PRO A 244 -6.47 10.14 -5.94
C PRO A 244 -6.26 9.92 -4.44
N ALA A 245 -5.53 10.86 -3.82
CA ALA A 245 -5.41 10.92 -2.38
C ALA A 245 -6.79 11.06 -1.75
N ARG A 246 -7.02 10.40 -0.62
CA ARG A 246 -8.26 10.58 0.12
C ARG A 246 -8.21 11.93 0.82
N GLU A 247 -9.18 12.79 0.54
CA GLU A 247 -9.36 14.02 1.30
C GLU A 247 -9.64 13.65 2.76
N ARG A 248 -8.76 14.09 3.66
CA ARG A 248 -9.01 14.05 5.10
C ARG A 248 -9.50 15.43 5.48
N VAL A 249 -10.78 15.52 5.84
CA VAL A 249 -11.29 16.72 6.51
C VAL A 249 -10.60 16.76 7.87
N ALA A 250 -9.70 17.73 8.06
CA ALA A 250 -9.16 17.99 9.38
C ALA A 250 -10.31 18.52 10.25
N GLU A 251 -10.92 17.65 11.04
CA GLU A 251 -11.75 18.09 12.15
C GLU A 251 -10.82 18.64 13.23
N ASP A 252 -10.85 19.95 13.43
CA ASP A 252 -10.16 20.60 14.55
C ASP A 252 -10.83 20.07 15.83
N PRO A 253 -10.13 19.25 16.65
CA PRO A 253 -10.79 18.46 17.70
C PRO A 253 -11.43 19.34 18.79
N VAL A 254 -11.10 20.63 18.82
CA VAL A 254 -11.84 21.71 19.47
C VAL A 254 -11.44 22.97 18.68
N PRO A 255 -12.35 23.75 18.04
CA PRO A 255 -11.97 25.06 17.56
C PRO A 255 -11.38 25.79 18.75
N THR A 256 -10.09 26.13 18.71
CA THR A 256 -9.50 26.94 19.77
C THR A 256 -10.42 28.14 19.95
N LEU A 257 -11.13 28.18 21.09
CA LEU A 257 -12.00 29.31 21.40
C LEU A 257 -11.12 30.54 21.21
N PRO A 258 -11.50 31.51 20.35
CA PRO A 258 -10.70 32.71 20.20
C PRO A 258 -10.45 33.23 21.61
N LEU A 259 -9.17 33.38 21.98
CA LEU A 259 -8.77 33.94 23.26
C LEU A 259 -9.69 35.11 23.54
N HIS A 260 -10.44 35.04 24.65
CA HIS A 260 -11.41 36.08 24.99
C HIS A 260 -10.63 37.39 25.13
N ARG A 261 -10.61 38.22 24.08
CA ARG A 261 -10.07 39.57 24.14
C ARG A 261 -11.08 40.40 24.91
N THR A 262 -10.92 40.48 26.22
CA THR A 262 -11.60 41.50 27.03
C THR A 262 -10.99 42.89 26.85
N GLU A 263 -9.97 43.04 26.02
CA GLU A 263 -9.34 44.33 25.77
C GLU A 263 -9.27 44.60 24.27
N GLN A 264 -9.65 45.83 23.91
CA GLN A 264 -9.43 46.39 22.57
C GLN A 264 -7.98 46.08 22.16
N PRO A 265 -7.72 45.67 20.91
CA PRO A 265 -6.35 45.52 20.45
C PRO A 265 -5.60 46.80 20.76
N THR A 266 -4.54 46.70 21.56
CA THR A 266 -3.62 47.81 21.77
C THR A 266 -3.17 48.27 20.39
N LEU A 267 -3.65 49.45 19.99
CA LEU A 267 -3.15 50.10 18.79
C LEU A 267 -1.63 50.14 18.94
N PRO A 268 -0.86 49.74 17.91
CA PRO A 268 0.58 49.88 17.97
C PRO A 268 0.89 51.35 18.21
N LEU A 269 1.47 51.67 19.37
CA LEU A 269 1.94 53.01 19.69
C LEU A 269 2.87 53.46 18.57
N ARG A 270 2.62 54.64 18.03
CA ARG A 270 3.55 55.20 17.05
C ARG A 270 4.88 55.47 17.75
N ARG A 271 5.98 55.40 17.02
CA ARG A 271 7.34 55.46 17.59
C ARG A 271 7.63 56.76 18.35
N ASP A 272 6.89 57.82 18.04
CA ASP A 272 6.86 59.13 18.69
C ASP A 272 6.02 59.19 19.97
N GLU A 273 5.15 58.22 20.20
CA GLU A 273 4.32 58.06 21.41
C GLU A 273 5.00 57.19 22.49
N LEU A 274 6.14 56.58 22.17
CA LEU A 274 6.92 55.81 23.13
C LEU A 274 7.55 56.74 24.19
N PRO A 275 7.53 56.35 25.48
CA PRO A 275 8.23 57.09 26.53
C PRO A 275 9.71 57.23 26.15
N LYS A 276 10.22 58.47 26.12
CA LYS A 276 11.64 58.71 25.90
C LYS A 276 12.41 58.30 27.17
N PRO A 277 13.53 57.58 27.04
CA PRO A 277 14.33 57.20 28.20
C PRO A 277 14.80 58.45 28.95
N ALA A 278 14.83 58.38 30.28
CA ALA A 278 15.34 59.46 31.11
C ALA A 278 16.85 59.62 30.86
N PRO A 279 17.43 60.84 30.97
CA PRO A 279 18.84 61.11 30.64
C PRO A 279 19.87 60.29 31.43
N ALA A 280 19.45 59.54 32.45
CA ALA A 280 20.30 58.74 33.33
C ALA A 280 20.40 57.25 32.96
N ASP A 281 19.60 56.74 32.01
CA ASP A 281 19.46 55.29 31.79
C ASP A 281 20.36 54.69 30.69
N THR A 282 21.24 55.49 30.08
CA THR A 282 22.22 54.98 29.09
C THR A 282 23.60 54.88 29.70
N ILE A 283 24.00 53.66 30.09
CA ILE A 283 25.40 53.31 30.36
C ILE A 283 26.07 53.11 28.98
N PRO A 284 27.13 53.87 28.64
CA PRO A 284 27.82 53.67 27.38
C PRO A 284 28.58 52.32 27.40
N PHE A 285 28.37 51.53 26.35
CA PHE A 285 29.16 50.32 26.12
C PHE A 285 30.64 50.68 26.00
N ARG A 286 31.49 50.03 26.79
CA ARG A 286 32.95 50.11 26.59
C ARG A 286 33.31 49.42 25.28
N ALA A 287 33.94 50.17 24.38
CA ALA A 287 34.65 49.60 23.25
C ALA A 287 35.77 48.70 23.79
N ILE A 288 35.84 47.48 23.27
CA ILE A 288 36.95 46.55 23.49
C ILE A 288 37.96 46.87 22.37
N GLU A 289 39.16 47.32 22.76
CA GLU A 289 40.34 47.40 21.88
C GLU A 289 40.95 46.01 21.66
#